data_AF-A0A9P6WS29-F1
#
_entry.id   AF-A0A9P6WS29-F1
#
_cell.length_a   1.000
_cell.length_b   1.000
_cell.length_c   1.000
_cell.angle_alpha   90.00
_cell.angle_beta   90.00
_cell.angle_gamma   90.00
#
_symmetry.space_group_name_H-M   'P 1'
#
loop_
_entity.id
_entity.type
_entity.pdbx_description
1 polymer ?
#
loop_
_entity_poly.entity_id
_entity_poly.type
_entity_poly.pdbx_seq_one_letter_code
_entity_poly.pdbx_strand_id
1 'polypeptide(L)' 'MRIVLVNDTMMQHPIHLHGVWSDLEDAQGQFQVRKHTIDMPPGTRRSYRVRADALGRWADHSHLLYHMEAGMKREVRIEE' A
#
# COMPACT_ATOMS: atom_id res chain seq x y z
N MET A 1 6.39 -7.94 -7.08
CA MET A 1 7.04 -7.38 -5.87
C MET A 1 6.12 -7.58 -4.66
N ARG A 2 6.65 -7.80 -3.45
CA ARG A 2 5.86 -7.81 -2.21
C ARG A 2 6.18 -6.56 -1.40
N ILE A 3 5.15 -5.82 -1.00
CA ILE A 3 5.27 -4.68 -0.09
C ILE A 3 4.77 -5.11 1.28
N VAL A 4 5.54 -4.79 2.32
CA VAL A 4 5.17 -5.04 3.71
C VAL A 4 4.95 -3.68 4.37
N LEU A 5 3.73 -3.47 4.86
CA LEU A 5 3.36 -2.31 5.66
C LEU A 5 3.42 -2.68 7.13
N VAL A 6 3.97 -1.77 7.93
CA VAL A 6 3.98 -1.82 9.39
C VAL A 6 3.37 -0.52 9.88
N ASN A 7 2.33 -0.63 10.70
CA ASN A 7 1.72 0.52 11.35
C ASN A 7 2.01 0.45 12.85
N ASP A 8 3.13 1.04 13.27
CA ASP A 8 3.54 1.13 14.68
C ASP A 8 2.89 2.33 15.41
N THR A 9 1.92 2.99 14.78
CA THR A 9 1.19 4.12 15.39
C THR A 9 -0.07 3.66 16.11
N MET A 10 -0.73 4.61 16.78
CA MET A 10 -1.99 4.40 17.49
C MET A 10 -3.24 4.64 16.63
N MET A 11 -3.11 4.99 15.33
CA MET A 11 -4.24 5.31 14.47
C MET A 11 -4.32 4.41 13.22
N GLN A 12 -5.50 4.34 12.61
CA GLN A 12 -5.68 3.63 11.35
C GLN A 12 -5.11 4.46 10.19
N HIS A 13 -4.40 3.79 9.29
CA HIS A 13 -3.86 4.38 8.07
C HIS A 13 -4.26 3.55 6.84
N PRO A 14 -5.35 3.87 6.14
CA PRO A 14 -5.62 3.25 4.84
C PRO A 14 -4.51 3.68 3.87
N ILE A 15 -3.79 2.75 3.26
CA ILE A 15 -2.67 3.04 2.34
C ILE A 15 -3.10 2.79 0.91
N HIS A 16 -2.86 3.76 0.04
CA HIS A 16 -3.20 3.71 -1.38
C HIS A 16 -1.95 3.93 -2.23
N LEU A 17 -1.70 2.99 -3.14
CA LEU A 17 -0.65 3.05 -4.14
C LEU A 17 -1.29 3.26 -5.52
N HIS A 18 -0.89 4.33 -6.20
CA HIS A 18 -1.40 4.67 -7.53
C HIS A 18 -0.79 3.76 -8.61
N GLY A 19 -1.44 3.72 -9.79
CA GLY A 19 -0.92 3.10 -11.01
C GLY A 19 -0.95 1.57 -11.06
N VAL A 20 -0.97 0.91 -9.91
CA VAL A 20 -0.95 -0.55 -9.79
C VAL A 20 -1.98 -1.05 -8.79
N TRP A 21 -2.29 -2.34 -8.84
CA TRP A 21 -3.19 -2.99 -7.92
C TRP A 21 -2.45 -3.68 -6.77
N SER A 22 -3.07 -3.67 -5.59
CA SER A 22 -2.61 -4.41 -4.42
C SER A 22 -3.37 -5.72 -4.29
N ASP A 23 -2.69 -6.83 -4.57
CA ASP A 23 -3.21 -8.18 -4.41
C ASP A 23 -2.92 -8.66 -2.98
N LEU A 24 -3.97 -8.78 -2.16
CA LEU A 24 -3.87 -9.40 -0.84
C LEU A 24 -3.80 -10.92 -0.98
N GLU A 25 -2.97 -11.52 -0.16
CA GLU A 25 -2.70 -12.95 -0.16
C GLU A 25 -2.89 -13.52 1.25
N ASP A 26 -3.16 -14.82 1.35
CA ASP A 26 -3.15 -15.54 2.62
C ASP A 26 -1.72 -15.84 3.11
N ALA A 27 -1.61 -16.58 4.22
CA ALA A 27 -0.32 -16.95 4.79
C ALA A 27 0.51 -17.88 3.88
N GLN A 28 -0.13 -18.55 2.93
CA GLN A 28 0.46 -19.45 1.94
C GLN A 28 0.75 -18.73 0.62
N GLY A 29 0.54 -17.41 0.55
CA GLY A 29 0.76 -16.60 -0.64
C GLY A 29 -0.31 -16.77 -1.72
N GLN A 30 -1.46 -17.40 -1.40
CA GLN A 30 -2.56 -17.53 -2.35
C GLN A 30 -3.37 -16.25 -2.41
N PHE A 31 -3.73 -15.85 -3.62
CA PHE A 31 -4.53 -14.65 -3.85
C PHE A 31 -5.88 -14.74 -3.14
N GLN A 32 -6.26 -13.67 -2.43
CA GLN A 32 -7.57 -13.54 -1.81
C GLN A 32 -8.41 -12.47 -2.50
N VAL A 33 -7.89 -11.25 -2.56
CA VAL A 33 -8.65 -10.11 -3.09
C VAL A 33 -7.72 -9.04 -3.63
N ARG A 34 -8.18 -8.36 -4.68
CA ARG A 34 -7.52 -7.19 -5.25
C ARG A 34 -8.17 -5.93 -4.71
N LYS A 35 -7.35 -5.00 -4.19
CA LYS A 35 -7.81 -3.69 -3.70
C LYS A 35 -6.92 -2.57 -4.24
N HIS A 36 -7.47 -1.38 -4.35
CA HIS A 36 -6.67 -0.16 -4.59
C HIS A 36 -6.17 0.44 -3.26
N THR A 37 -6.85 0.19 -2.14
CA THR A 37 -6.50 0.71 -0.82
C THR A 37 -6.46 -0.41 0.22
N ILE A 38 -5.39 -0.47 1.01
CA ILE A 38 -5.17 -1.46 2.07
C ILE A 38 -5.34 -0.80 3.43
N ASP A 39 -6.29 -1.30 4.23
CA ASP A 39 -6.45 -0.83 5.61
C ASP A 39 -5.29 -1.30 6.48
N MET A 40 -4.69 -0.39 7.25
CA MET A 40 -3.70 -0.69 8.29
C MET A 40 -4.21 -0.24 9.66
N PRO A 41 -4.77 -1.15 10.47
CA PRO A 41 -5.10 -0.87 11.87
C PRO A 41 -3.84 -0.58 12.72
N PRO A 42 -4.00 0.05 13.90
CA PRO A 42 -2.90 0.29 14.84
C PRO A 42 -2.16 -0.99 15.26
N GLY A 43 -0.84 -0.94 15.39
CA GLY A 43 0.01 -2.05 15.85
C GLY A 43 0.00 -3.29 14.94
N THR A 44 -0.34 -3.14 13.65
CA THR A 44 -0.45 -4.26 12.72
C THR A 44 0.64 -4.26 11.64
N ARG A 45 0.90 -5.46 11.13
CA ARG A 45 1.71 -5.71 9.93
C ARG A 45 0.85 -6.40 8.89
N ARG A 46 0.89 -5.92 7.64
CA ARG A 46 0.24 -6.56 6.49
C ARG A 46 1.16 -6.55 5.29
N SER A 47 0.94 -7.46 4.36
CA SER A 47 1.66 -7.45 3.08
C SER A 47 0.68 -7.60 1.93
N TYR A 48 1.05 -7.05 0.78
CA TYR A 48 0.35 -7.24 -0.47
C TYR A 48 1.34 -7.39 -1.62
N ARG A 49 0.93 -8.09 -2.67
CA ARG A 49 1.70 -8.26 -3.88
C ARG A 49 1.29 -7.19 -4.90
N VAL A 50 2.29 -6.69 -5.61
CA VAL A 50 2.14 -5.74 -6.70
C VAL A 50 2.78 -6.34 -7.94
N ARG A 51 2.05 -6.27 -9.06
CA ARG A 51 2.62 -6.42 -10.40
C ARG A 51 3.10 -5.04 -10.83
N ALA A 52 4.40 -4.90 -11.10
CA ALA A 52 5.02 -3.63 -11.47
C ALA A 52 4.78 -3.33 -12.97
N ASP A 53 3.48 -3.26 -13.29
CA ASP A 53 2.83 -3.09 -14.59
C ASP A 53 3.08 -1.86 -15.43
N ALA A 54 3.27 -0.79 -14.69
CA ALA A 54 2.85 0.53 -15.09
C ALA A 54 4.04 1.44 -14.90
N LEU A 55 4.83 1.60 -15.96
CA LEU A 55 5.97 2.50 -15.96
C LEU A 55 5.53 3.91 -15.54
N GLY A 56 6.34 4.57 -14.71
CA GLY A 56 6.06 5.93 -14.26
C GLY A 56 6.38 6.19 -12.79
N ARG A 57 5.86 7.32 -12.30
CA ARG A 57 6.01 7.79 -10.93
C ARG A 57 4.64 7.82 -10.27
N TRP A 58 4.48 7.06 -9.20
CA TRP A 58 3.19 6.82 -8.55
C TRP A 58 3.24 7.27 -7.09
N ALA A 59 2.19 7.93 -6.64
CA ALA A 59 2.06 8.26 -5.23
C ALA A 59 1.68 7.00 -4.42
N ASP A 60 2.31 6.85 -3.26
CA ASP A 60 1.97 5.87 -2.23
C ASP A 60 1.76 6.62 -0.92
N HIS A 61 0.54 6.64 -0.41
CA HIS A 61 0.18 7.55 0.67
C HIS A 61 -0.98 7.03 1.53
N SER A 62 -1.13 7.64 2.72
CA SER A 62 -2.35 7.45 3.47
C SER A 62 -3.54 8.08 2.73
N HIS A 63 -4.64 7.36 2.65
CA HIS A 63 -5.89 7.80 2.04
C HIS A 63 -6.76 8.64 2.99
N LEU A 64 -6.24 8.95 4.18
CA LEU A 64 -6.73 10.04 5.02
C LEU A 64 -6.01 11.31 4.58
N LEU A 65 -6.72 12.21 3.87
CA LEU A 65 -6.09 13.36 3.20
C LEU A 65 -5.26 14.23 4.14
N TYR A 66 -5.72 14.47 5.37
CA TYR A 66 -4.97 15.26 6.35
C TYR A 66 -3.63 14.60 6.74
N HIS A 67 -3.52 13.26 6.74
CA HIS A 67 -2.23 12.58 6.91
C HIS A 67 -1.34 12.75 5.67
N MET A 68 -1.91 12.61 4.48
CA MET A 68 -1.19 12.81 3.22
C MET A 68 -0.63 14.24 3.12
N GLU A 69 -1.46 15.24 3.45
CA GLU A 69 -1.10 16.67 3.47
C GLU A 69 -0.01 16.96 4.50
N ALA A 70 -0.08 16.33 5.68
CA ALA A 70 0.96 16.39 6.70
C ALA A 70 2.26 15.64 6.34
N GLY A 71 2.32 14.97 5.19
CA GLY A 71 3.54 14.36 4.65
C GLY A 71 3.57 12.82 4.66
N MET A 72 2.49 12.14 5.03
CA MET A 72 2.39 10.67 4.95
C MET A 72 2.16 10.20 3.52
N LYS A 73 3.13 10.48 2.66
CA LYS A 73 3.19 10.13 1.24
C LYS A 73 4.63 9.86 0.81
N ARG A 74 4.79 9.03 -0.21
CA ARG A 74 6.06 8.78 -0.91
C ARG A 74 5.80 8.57 -2.39
N GLU A 75 6.87 8.62 -3.18
CA GLU A 75 6.85 8.26 -4.60
C GLU A 75 7.39 6.84 -4.78
N VAL A 76 6.72 6.05 -5.62
CA VAL A 76 7.18 4.76 -6.13
C VAL A 76 7.46 4.94 -7.61
N ARG A 77 8.65 4.50 -8.06
CA ARG A 77 9.05 4.52 -9.47
C ARG A 77 9.03 3.12 -10.03
N ILE A 78 8.44 2.96 -11.21
CA ILE A 78 8.48 1.73 -11.99
C ILE A 78 9.19 2.09 -13.30
N GLU A 79 10.35 1.47 -13.50
CA GLU A 79 11.29 1.72 -14.59
C GLU A 79 11.55 0.40 -15.34
N GLU A 80 12.12 0.47 -16.54
CA GLU A 80 12.45 -0.70 -17.38
C GLU A 80 13.61 -1.55 -16.83
#